data_AF-A0A9D3QFF6-F1
#
_entry.id   AF-A0A9D3QFF6-F1
#
_cell.length_a   1.000
_cell.length_b   1.000
_cell.length_c   1.000
_cell.angle_alpha   90.00
_cell.angle_beta   90.00
_cell.angle_gamma   90.00
#
_symmetry.space_group_name_H-M   'P 1'
#
loop_
_entity.id
_entity.type
_entity.pdbx_description
1 polymer ?
#
loop_
_entity_poly.entity_id
_entity_poly.type
_entity_poly.pdbx_seq_one_letter_code
_entity_poly.pdbx_strand_id
1 'polypeptide(L)'
;MTASRGRCVSLPLPAGSVWLLAWIRTPQFRRSKGAGPEPVYNITADRNLTAARMSADDVIKAHVAALREGTERARSAAQTLLNVPYGEGDGEKLDVYVPTSSSIDLPLVIYLHGGYWQFLSKEESGFMAVPLTQKGVVVVAVGYDTAPKGDMDLMVSQVRRSVVSVVQQYSHISGLFLCGHSAGAHLVAMVLSTDWSQYSIAPQIKGAFLISGIYDLLPVLSTYVNEPLKMTEEVAERNSPSQLVPQLKESSAACDIVIAVAQNDSPDFRKQSEDYFKALESSGLKVTFQDVPNTDHFSIIEKFVEGDYHLTQLLLKMMGKS
;
A
#
# COMPACT_ATOMS: atom_id res chain seq x y z
N MET A 1 48.61 -24.23 46.96
CA MET A 1 47.94 -24.44 45.67
C MET A 1 46.48 -24.02 45.81
N THR A 2 46.02 -23.19 44.86
CA THR A 2 44.61 -22.86 44.49
C THR A 2 43.69 -22.24 45.56
N ALA A 3 42.80 -21.30 45.27
CA ALA A 3 42.59 -20.23 44.29
C ALA A 3 41.25 -19.57 44.70
N SER A 4 41.14 -18.26 44.52
CA SER A 4 39.96 -17.43 44.83
C SER A 4 38.86 -17.48 43.76
N ARG A 5 37.76 -16.74 44.03
CA ARG A 5 36.58 -16.37 43.20
C ARG A 5 35.35 -17.23 43.53
N GLY A 6 34.17 -16.70 43.77
CA GLY A 6 33.56 -15.40 43.51
C GLY A 6 32.08 -15.70 43.31
N ARG A 7 31.18 -15.12 44.12
CA ARG A 7 29.74 -15.32 43.91
C ARG A 7 29.10 -13.99 43.54
N CYS A 8 28.62 -13.99 42.31
CA CYS A 8 28.07 -12.88 41.56
C CYS A 8 26.73 -12.44 42.17
N VAL A 9 26.56 -11.12 42.22
CA VAL A 9 25.32 -10.44 42.57
C VAL A 9 24.29 -10.67 41.45
N SER A 10 23.07 -10.99 41.84
CA SER A 10 21.91 -11.08 40.94
C SER A 10 21.53 -9.71 40.38
N LEU A 11 21.53 -9.57 39.06
CA LEU A 11 20.84 -8.50 38.33
C LEU A 11 19.73 -9.16 37.48
N PRO A 12 18.50 -8.63 37.47
CA PRO A 12 17.44 -9.11 36.58
C PRO A 12 17.64 -8.51 35.17
N LEU A 13 17.55 -9.34 34.14
CA LEU A 13 17.39 -8.91 32.74
C LEU A 13 15.90 -8.93 32.34
N PRO A 14 15.47 -8.08 31.39
CA PRO A 14 14.08 -7.68 31.25
C PRO A 14 13.22 -8.66 30.44
N ALA A 15 11.93 -8.68 30.77
CA ALA A 15 10.88 -9.41 30.09
C ALA A 15 10.70 -8.92 28.64
N GLY A 16 11.03 -9.77 27.67
CA GLY A 16 10.85 -9.42 26.25
C GLY A 16 11.25 -10.56 25.33
N SER A 17 10.69 -11.76 25.49
CA SER A 17 10.97 -12.88 24.56
C SER A 17 9.86 -13.95 24.48
N VAL A 18 8.61 -13.65 24.82
CA VAL A 18 7.55 -14.69 24.89
C VAL A 18 6.24 -14.33 24.14
N TRP A 19 6.11 -13.14 23.55
CA TRP A 19 4.81 -12.68 23.05
C TRP A 19 4.46 -13.01 21.59
N LEU A 20 5.39 -13.53 20.78
CA LEU A 20 5.10 -13.82 19.36
C LEU A 20 4.48 -15.22 19.13
N LEU A 21 4.52 -16.12 20.11
CA LEU A 21 4.02 -17.50 19.97
C LEU A 21 2.75 -17.80 20.77
N ALA A 22 2.26 -16.86 21.60
CA ALA A 22 1.11 -17.08 22.48
C ALA A 22 -0.25 -16.69 21.86
N TRP A 23 -0.28 -15.98 20.72
CA TRP A 23 -1.53 -15.51 20.11
C TRP A 23 -2.13 -16.49 19.08
N ILE A 24 -1.34 -17.46 18.60
CA ILE A 24 -1.73 -18.43 17.55
C ILE A 24 -2.68 -19.55 18.06
N ARG A 25 -3.02 -19.59 19.37
CA ARG A 25 -3.78 -20.73 19.96
C ARG A 25 -5.07 -20.38 20.71
N THR A 26 -5.76 -19.30 20.35
CA THR A 26 -7.08 -18.97 20.94
C THR A 26 -8.20 -19.09 19.92
N PRO A 27 -9.17 -20.01 20.08
CA PRO A 27 -10.27 -20.18 19.14
C PRO A 27 -11.43 -19.24 19.51
N GLN A 28 -11.41 -18.01 19.01
CA GLN A 28 -12.62 -17.20 18.88
C GLN A 28 -12.49 -16.38 17.60
N PHE A 29 -13.26 -16.73 16.57
CA PHE A 29 -14.08 -15.80 15.79
C PHE A 29 -14.91 -16.65 14.82
N ARG A 30 -16.22 -16.72 15.10
CA ARG A 30 -17.20 -17.37 14.22
C ARG A 30 -17.32 -16.55 12.94
N ARG A 31 -17.38 -17.26 11.81
CA ARG A 31 -17.77 -16.75 10.48
C ARG A 31 -19.01 -15.85 10.58
N SER A 32 -18.88 -14.58 10.22
CA SER A 32 -20.02 -13.78 9.78
C SER A 32 -20.25 -14.05 8.30
N LYS A 33 -21.31 -14.81 7.99
CA LYS A 33 -21.92 -14.80 6.66
C LYS A 33 -22.85 -13.58 6.61
N GLY A 34 -22.55 -12.64 5.74
CA GLY A 34 -23.40 -11.51 5.43
C GLY A 34 -22.87 -10.83 4.17
N ALA A 35 -23.19 -11.39 3.00
CA ALA A 35 -23.02 -10.68 1.75
C ALA A 35 -24.03 -9.53 1.75
N GLY A 36 -23.54 -8.32 2.01
CA GLY A 36 -24.29 -7.10 1.69
C GLY A 36 -24.48 -6.99 0.17
N PRO A 37 -25.42 -6.15 -0.30
CA PRO A 37 -25.60 -5.95 -1.74
C PRO A 37 -24.29 -5.49 -2.38
N GLU A 38 -23.96 -6.08 -3.54
CA GLU A 38 -22.84 -5.67 -4.38
C GLU A 38 -22.92 -4.15 -4.62
N PRO A 39 -21.86 -3.37 -4.35
CA PRO A 39 -21.87 -1.95 -4.70
C PRO A 39 -21.99 -1.80 -6.22
N VAL A 40 -23.02 -1.07 -6.65
CA VAL A 40 -23.19 -0.70 -8.07
C VAL A 40 -22.27 0.48 -8.37
N TYR A 41 -21.14 0.20 -8.98
CA TYR A 41 -20.19 1.21 -9.47
C TYR A 41 -20.74 1.84 -10.75
N ASN A 42 -21.34 3.04 -10.65
CA ASN A 42 -21.84 3.77 -11.81
C ASN A 42 -20.76 4.75 -12.31
N ILE A 43 -19.78 4.22 -13.06
CA ILE A 43 -18.61 4.97 -13.58
C ILE A 43 -18.76 5.18 -15.10
N THR A 44 -19.94 5.60 -15.55
CA THR A 44 -20.24 5.72 -17.00
C THR A 44 -19.58 6.92 -17.70
N ALA A 45 -18.58 7.57 -17.08
CA ALA A 45 -18.03 8.84 -17.58
C ALA A 45 -16.51 8.82 -17.85
N ASP A 46 -15.76 7.78 -17.48
CA ASP A 46 -14.31 7.81 -17.66
C ASP A 46 -13.88 7.32 -19.05
N ARG A 47 -13.95 8.22 -20.04
CA ARG A 47 -13.33 8.00 -21.36
C ARG A 47 -11.80 8.11 -21.31
N ASN A 48 -11.20 8.44 -20.17
CA ASN A 48 -9.76 8.66 -20.02
C ASN A 48 -9.03 7.44 -19.46
N LEU A 49 -9.69 6.50 -18.79
CA LEU A 49 -9.10 5.21 -18.43
C LEU A 49 -9.08 4.29 -19.66
N THR A 50 -7.98 4.33 -20.41
CA THR A 50 -7.83 3.57 -21.65
C THR A 50 -7.57 2.09 -21.34
N ALA A 51 -8.52 1.23 -21.67
CA ALA A 51 -8.30 -0.21 -21.78
C ALA A 51 -8.73 -0.68 -23.17
N ALA A 52 -7.78 -0.87 -24.09
CA ALA A 52 -8.08 -1.26 -25.47
C ALA A 52 -8.74 -2.65 -25.60
N ARG A 53 -8.76 -3.43 -24.52
CA ARG A 53 -9.28 -4.79 -24.48
C ARG A 53 -10.80 -4.89 -24.39
N MET A 54 -11.48 -3.90 -23.81
CA MET A 54 -12.91 -3.97 -23.45
C MET A 54 -13.56 -2.57 -23.41
N SER A 55 -14.87 -2.50 -23.23
CA SER A 55 -15.55 -1.24 -22.91
C SER A 55 -15.14 -0.73 -21.52
N ALA A 56 -15.32 0.58 -21.24
CA ALA A 56 -14.99 1.17 -19.94
C ALA A 56 -15.73 0.50 -18.77
N ASP A 57 -17.03 0.24 -18.93
CA ASP A 57 -17.83 -0.42 -17.88
C ASP A 57 -17.42 -1.88 -17.67
N ASP A 58 -17.13 -2.60 -18.76
CA ASP A 58 -16.76 -4.01 -18.68
C ASP A 58 -15.35 -4.20 -18.11
N VAL A 59 -14.40 -3.31 -18.45
CA VAL A 59 -13.06 -3.39 -17.87
C VAL A 59 -13.08 -3.14 -16.38
N ILE A 60 -13.89 -2.18 -15.89
CA ILE A 60 -14.01 -1.90 -14.46
C ILE A 60 -14.60 -3.12 -13.73
N LYS A 61 -15.67 -3.71 -14.26
CA LYS A 61 -16.28 -4.92 -13.67
C LYS A 61 -15.29 -6.09 -13.66
N ALA A 62 -14.60 -6.32 -14.77
CA ALA A 62 -13.59 -7.36 -14.88
C ALA A 62 -12.42 -7.13 -13.91
N HIS A 63 -11.99 -5.88 -13.76
CA HIS A 63 -10.94 -5.48 -12.84
C HIS A 63 -11.31 -5.78 -11.39
N VAL A 64 -12.48 -5.31 -10.93
CA VAL A 64 -12.98 -5.58 -9.57
C VAL A 64 -13.09 -7.08 -9.32
N ALA A 65 -13.64 -7.83 -10.28
CA ALA A 65 -13.76 -9.28 -10.17
C ALA A 65 -12.39 -9.97 -10.06
N ALA A 66 -11.41 -9.57 -10.88
CA ALA A 66 -10.06 -10.14 -10.86
C ALA A 66 -9.34 -9.86 -9.52
N LEU A 67 -9.43 -8.63 -9.01
CA LEU A 67 -8.84 -8.24 -7.74
C LEU A 67 -9.49 -8.98 -6.55
N ARG A 68 -10.82 -9.10 -6.56
CA ARG A 68 -11.56 -9.82 -5.53
C ARG A 68 -11.22 -11.31 -5.55
N GLU A 69 -11.23 -11.95 -6.73
CA GLU A 69 -10.87 -13.36 -6.88
C GLU A 69 -9.43 -13.61 -6.38
N GLY A 70 -8.49 -12.74 -6.74
CA GLY A 70 -7.12 -12.79 -6.23
C GLY A 70 -7.06 -12.68 -4.70
N THR A 71 -7.85 -11.77 -4.12
CA THR A 71 -7.92 -11.57 -2.67
C THR A 71 -8.54 -12.77 -1.94
N GLU A 72 -9.58 -13.38 -2.49
CA GLU A 72 -10.20 -14.60 -1.95
C GLU A 72 -9.24 -15.80 -2.01
N ARG A 73 -8.48 -15.93 -3.11
CA ARG A 73 -7.41 -16.93 -3.21
C ARG A 73 -6.34 -16.71 -2.14
N ALA A 74 -5.92 -15.46 -1.91
CA ALA A 74 -4.97 -15.12 -0.86
C ALA A 74 -5.47 -15.50 0.54
N ARG A 75 -6.73 -15.18 0.87
CA ARG A 75 -7.36 -15.54 2.16
C ARG A 75 -7.46 -17.05 2.37
N SER A 76 -7.54 -17.81 1.27
CA SER A 76 -7.60 -19.27 1.31
C SER A 76 -6.22 -19.93 1.41
N ALA A 77 -5.17 -19.25 0.92
CA ALA A 77 -3.82 -19.81 0.78
C ALA A 77 -2.84 -19.33 1.87
N ALA A 78 -3.05 -18.17 2.47
CA ALA A 78 -2.19 -17.59 3.50
C ALA A 78 -2.90 -17.55 4.86
N GLN A 79 -2.12 -17.49 5.94
CA GLN A 79 -2.68 -17.13 7.24
C GLN A 79 -3.09 -15.65 7.17
N THR A 80 -4.36 -15.34 7.45
CA THR A 80 -4.88 -13.98 7.31
C THR A 80 -5.53 -13.50 8.59
N LEU A 81 -5.16 -12.29 9.01
CA LEU A 81 -5.84 -11.52 10.05
C LEU A 81 -6.71 -10.47 9.36
N LEU A 82 -8.03 -10.61 9.46
CA LEU A 82 -8.96 -9.70 8.82
C LEU A 82 -9.42 -8.63 9.80
N ASN A 83 -9.66 -7.42 9.27
CA ASN A 83 -10.26 -6.30 10.00
C ASN A 83 -9.48 -5.88 11.26
N VAL A 84 -8.14 -5.93 11.21
CA VAL A 84 -7.29 -5.45 12.30
C VAL A 84 -7.40 -3.92 12.37
N PRO A 85 -7.92 -3.33 13.47
CA PRO A 85 -8.10 -1.89 13.54
C PRO A 85 -6.75 -1.16 13.62
N TYR A 86 -6.66 -0.02 12.93
CA TYR A 86 -5.57 0.95 13.12
C TYR A 86 -6.05 2.33 13.56
N GLY A 87 -7.36 2.52 13.64
CA GLY A 87 -8.02 3.71 14.15
C GLY A 87 -9.44 3.37 14.61
N GLU A 88 -10.25 4.40 14.87
CA GLU A 88 -11.61 4.25 15.41
C GLU A 88 -12.67 4.21 14.31
N GLY A 89 -12.35 4.69 13.10
CA GLY A 89 -13.27 4.73 11.97
C GLY A 89 -13.54 3.36 11.34
N ASP A 90 -14.71 3.21 10.75
CA ASP A 90 -15.09 1.95 10.07
C ASP A 90 -14.16 1.56 8.92
N GLY A 91 -13.63 2.56 8.21
CA GLY A 91 -12.64 2.39 7.16
C GLY A 91 -11.23 2.11 7.70
N GLU A 92 -10.96 2.35 8.98
CA GLU A 92 -9.61 2.27 9.55
C GLU A 92 -9.21 0.84 9.98
N LYS A 93 -9.24 -0.08 9.02
CA LYS A 93 -8.98 -1.51 9.22
C LYS A 93 -7.95 -2.03 8.22
N LEU A 94 -7.15 -3.00 8.66
CA LEU A 94 -6.15 -3.71 7.87
C LEU A 94 -6.60 -5.16 7.64
N ASP A 95 -6.25 -5.71 6.49
CA ASP A 95 -6.14 -7.16 6.32
C ASP A 95 -4.65 -7.53 6.19
N VAL A 96 -4.18 -8.44 7.03
CA VAL A 96 -2.76 -8.81 7.14
C VAL A 96 -2.57 -10.27 6.73
N TYR A 97 -1.79 -10.49 5.68
CA TYR A 97 -1.48 -11.80 5.12
C TYR A 97 -0.06 -12.18 5.55
N VAL A 98 0.03 -13.23 6.36
CA VAL A 98 1.25 -13.65 7.05
C VAL A 98 1.82 -14.88 6.35
N PRO A 99 3.12 -14.89 6.00
CA PRO A 99 3.77 -16.06 5.42
C PRO A 99 3.89 -17.17 6.46
N THR A 100 3.84 -18.43 6.00
CA THR A 100 4.22 -19.57 6.85
C THR A 100 5.74 -19.64 6.91
N SER A 101 6.35 -18.85 7.78
CA SER A 101 7.81 -18.77 7.94
C SER A 101 8.20 -18.90 9.41
N SER A 102 9.35 -19.53 9.67
CA SER A 102 9.98 -19.57 10.99
C SER A 102 10.94 -18.40 11.23
N SER A 103 11.13 -17.51 10.25
CA SER A 103 11.95 -16.31 10.41
C SER A 103 11.24 -15.30 11.30
N ILE A 104 12.00 -14.70 12.20
CA ILE A 104 11.52 -13.72 13.17
C ILE A 104 11.46 -12.32 12.54
N ASP A 105 12.38 -12.02 11.61
CA ASP A 105 12.41 -10.77 10.86
C ASP A 105 11.94 -11.01 9.41
N LEU A 106 10.85 -10.36 9.02
CA LEU A 106 10.24 -10.49 7.69
C LEU A 106 10.09 -9.10 7.05
N PRO A 107 10.31 -8.95 5.73
CA PRO A 107 9.90 -7.73 5.05
C PRO A 107 8.37 -7.64 5.05
N LEU A 108 7.86 -6.42 5.19
CA LEU A 108 6.43 -6.14 5.16
C LEU A 108 6.16 -5.11 4.06
N VAL A 109 5.17 -5.38 3.21
CA VAL A 109 4.65 -4.42 2.25
C VAL A 109 3.24 -3.98 2.62
N ILE A 110 3.03 -2.67 2.67
CA ILE A 110 1.71 -2.05 2.77
C ILE A 110 1.22 -1.75 1.36
N TYR A 111 0.01 -2.21 1.03
CA TYR A 111 -0.67 -1.90 -0.21
C TYR A 111 -1.84 -0.94 0.00
N LEU A 112 -1.85 0.16 -0.77
CA LEU A 112 -2.92 1.16 -0.82
C LEU A 112 -3.63 1.06 -2.18
N HIS A 113 -4.95 0.88 -2.17
CA HIS A 113 -5.73 0.63 -3.38
C HIS A 113 -6.00 1.87 -4.22
N GLY A 114 -6.41 1.67 -5.47
CA GLY A 114 -6.82 2.74 -6.38
C GLY A 114 -8.30 3.13 -6.21
N GLY A 115 -8.93 3.48 -7.32
CA GLY A 115 -10.38 3.77 -7.38
C GLY A 115 -10.74 5.25 -7.22
N TYR A 116 -9.86 6.16 -7.65
CA TYR A 116 -10.10 7.62 -7.62
C TYR A 116 -10.59 8.14 -6.26
N TRP A 117 -10.10 7.55 -5.17
CA TRP A 117 -10.48 7.87 -3.79
C TRP A 117 -11.98 7.71 -3.50
N GLN A 118 -12.73 7.01 -4.35
CA GLN A 118 -14.19 6.86 -4.31
C GLN A 118 -14.61 5.39 -4.27
N PHE A 119 -13.79 4.52 -4.84
CA PHE A 119 -14.11 3.12 -5.09
C PHE A 119 -13.05 2.18 -4.53
N LEU A 120 -13.35 0.87 -4.62
CA LEU A 120 -12.57 -0.22 -4.06
C LEU A 120 -12.45 -0.15 -2.53
N SER A 121 -11.87 -1.19 -1.97
CA SER A 121 -11.61 -1.31 -0.54
C SER A 121 -10.47 -2.30 -0.29
N LYS A 122 -10.15 -2.54 0.99
CA LYS A 122 -9.25 -3.62 1.37
C LYS A 122 -9.73 -5.02 0.93
N GLU A 123 -11.03 -5.18 0.66
CA GLU A 123 -11.62 -6.46 0.21
C GLU A 123 -11.15 -6.87 -1.20
N GLU A 124 -10.66 -5.91 -1.99
CA GLU A 124 -10.09 -6.11 -3.33
C GLU A 124 -8.56 -5.95 -3.33
N SER A 125 -7.91 -5.98 -2.16
CA SER A 125 -6.53 -5.51 -2.01
C SER A 125 -5.52 -6.58 -1.57
N GLY A 126 -5.96 -7.83 -1.39
CA GLY A 126 -5.10 -8.95 -0.98
C GLY A 126 -4.50 -9.76 -2.13
N PHE A 127 -4.81 -9.42 -3.38
CA PHE A 127 -4.49 -10.22 -4.57
C PHE A 127 -3.00 -10.57 -4.74
N MET A 128 -2.09 -9.67 -4.38
CA MET A 128 -0.65 -9.93 -4.48
C MET A 128 -0.09 -10.80 -3.35
N ALA A 129 -0.89 -11.14 -2.32
CA ALA A 129 -0.37 -11.81 -1.15
C ALA A 129 0.10 -13.25 -1.41
N VAL A 130 -0.48 -13.97 -2.37
CA VAL A 130 -0.07 -15.37 -2.66
C VAL A 130 1.41 -15.46 -3.06
N PRO A 131 1.88 -14.82 -4.14
CA PRO A 131 3.29 -14.92 -4.53
C PRO A 131 4.25 -14.31 -3.48
N LEU A 132 3.82 -13.27 -2.77
CA LEU A 132 4.65 -12.58 -1.79
C LEU A 132 4.83 -13.38 -0.49
N THR A 133 3.73 -13.92 0.06
CA THR A 133 3.80 -14.72 1.29
C THR A 133 4.56 -16.03 1.09
N GLN A 134 4.50 -16.64 -0.09
CA GLN A 134 5.33 -17.80 -0.45
C GLN A 134 6.83 -17.49 -0.41
N LYS A 135 7.22 -16.23 -0.59
CA LYS A 135 8.59 -15.74 -0.50
C LYS A 135 8.93 -15.16 0.87
N GLY A 136 8.07 -15.34 1.88
CA GLY A 136 8.32 -14.88 3.24
C GLY A 136 8.15 -13.38 3.41
N VAL A 137 7.19 -12.78 2.71
CA VAL A 137 6.83 -11.36 2.85
C VAL A 137 5.47 -11.26 3.55
N VAL A 138 5.33 -10.34 4.50
CA VAL A 138 4.04 -9.96 5.06
C VAL A 138 3.38 -8.94 4.13
N VAL A 139 2.11 -9.15 3.78
CA VAL A 139 1.34 -8.18 2.98
C VAL A 139 0.24 -7.59 3.84
N VAL A 140 0.14 -6.26 3.84
CA VAL A 140 -0.88 -5.50 4.56
C VAL A 140 -1.73 -4.73 3.57
N ALA A 141 -2.99 -5.11 3.43
CA ALA A 141 -3.98 -4.34 2.67
C ALA A 141 -4.66 -3.34 3.60
N VAL A 142 -4.60 -2.06 3.27
CA VAL A 142 -5.15 -0.97 4.09
C VAL A 142 -6.53 -0.58 3.57
N GLY A 143 -7.53 -0.58 4.45
CA GLY A 143 -8.77 0.15 4.22
C GLY A 143 -8.60 1.60 4.66
N TYR A 144 -9.27 2.51 3.98
CA TYR A 144 -9.47 3.90 4.40
C TYR A 144 -10.85 4.34 3.90
N ASP A 145 -11.40 5.40 4.49
CA ASP A 145 -12.69 5.93 4.02
C ASP A 145 -12.52 6.56 2.64
N THR A 146 -13.47 6.35 1.75
CA THR A 146 -13.50 6.96 0.42
C THR A 146 -14.58 8.03 0.32
N ALA A 147 -14.46 8.92 -0.65
CA ALA A 147 -15.47 9.93 -0.93
C ALA A 147 -16.82 9.29 -1.31
N PRO A 148 -17.95 9.88 -0.90
CA PRO A 148 -18.08 11.18 -0.22
C PRO A 148 -17.96 11.10 1.32
N LYS A 149 -17.73 9.92 1.90
CA LYS A 149 -17.62 9.75 3.35
C LYS A 149 -16.32 10.33 3.89
N GLY A 150 -15.21 10.12 3.18
CA GLY A 150 -13.91 10.71 3.47
C GLY A 150 -13.57 11.85 2.51
N ASP A 151 -12.87 12.86 3.03
CA ASP A 151 -12.21 13.89 2.22
C ASP A 151 -10.72 13.57 2.03
N MET A 152 -10.03 14.34 1.19
CA MET A 152 -8.63 14.10 0.84
C MET A 152 -7.69 14.12 2.05
N ASP A 153 -7.88 15.06 2.97
CA ASP A 153 -7.01 15.17 4.16
C ASP A 153 -7.26 14.02 5.13
N LEU A 154 -8.51 13.62 5.32
CA LEU A 154 -8.86 12.47 6.14
C LEU A 154 -8.21 11.21 5.58
N MET A 155 -8.30 10.96 4.27
CA MET A 155 -7.68 9.81 3.62
C MET A 155 -6.16 9.79 3.82
N VAL A 156 -5.49 10.92 3.58
CA VAL A 156 -4.05 11.07 3.81
C VAL A 156 -3.69 10.85 5.29
N SER A 157 -4.50 11.35 6.21
CA SER A 157 -4.33 11.16 7.65
C SER A 157 -4.51 9.70 8.08
N GLN A 158 -5.51 9.01 7.51
CA GLN A 158 -5.80 7.60 7.76
C GLN A 158 -4.65 6.70 7.31
N VAL A 159 -4.12 6.88 6.10
CA VAL A 159 -3.01 6.04 5.63
C VAL A 159 -1.72 6.29 6.43
N ARG A 160 -1.48 7.52 6.90
CA ARG A 160 -0.38 7.81 7.84
C ARG A 160 -0.56 7.07 9.17
N ARG A 161 -1.77 7.10 9.75
CA ARG A 161 -2.09 6.32 10.96
C ARG A 161 -1.95 4.82 10.74
N SER A 162 -2.27 4.31 9.55
CA SER A 162 -2.07 2.90 9.22
C SER A 162 -0.60 2.48 9.32
N VAL A 163 0.33 3.33 8.85
CA VAL A 163 1.77 3.09 8.98
C VAL A 163 2.22 3.12 10.43
N VAL A 164 1.72 4.09 11.22
CA VAL A 164 2.00 4.16 12.66
C VAL A 164 1.60 2.87 13.35
N SER A 165 0.37 2.42 13.11
CA SER A 165 -0.17 1.19 13.66
C SER A 165 0.66 -0.03 13.25
N VAL A 166 0.99 -0.17 11.96
CA VAL A 166 1.82 -1.28 11.47
C VAL A 166 3.19 -1.31 12.14
N VAL A 167 3.88 -0.17 12.22
CA VAL A 167 5.23 -0.10 12.83
C VAL A 167 5.18 -0.41 14.33
N GLN A 168 4.13 -0.01 15.03
CA GLN A 168 3.96 -0.28 16.46
C GLN A 168 3.54 -1.73 16.75
N GLN A 169 2.67 -2.31 15.93
CA GLN A 169 2.18 -3.68 16.10
C GLN A 169 3.20 -4.74 15.63
N TYR A 170 3.99 -4.43 14.61
CA TYR A 170 4.93 -5.36 13.98
C TYR A 170 6.38 -4.89 14.18
N SER A 171 6.91 -5.06 15.40
CA SER A 171 8.26 -4.61 15.79
C SER A 171 9.42 -5.42 15.20
N HIS A 172 9.14 -6.54 14.54
CA HIS A 172 10.13 -7.46 13.96
C HIS A 172 10.02 -7.50 12.42
N ILE A 173 10.04 -6.33 11.79
CA ILE A 173 10.11 -6.23 10.34
C ILE A 173 11.54 -5.92 9.90
N SER A 174 12.04 -6.66 8.90
CA SER A 174 13.37 -6.41 8.32
C SER A 174 13.40 -5.14 7.46
N GLY A 175 12.24 -4.56 7.16
CA GLY A 175 12.04 -3.34 6.39
C GLY A 175 10.58 -3.15 6.03
N LEU A 176 10.15 -1.89 5.96
CA LEU A 176 8.83 -1.50 5.49
C LEU A 176 8.92 -1.14 4.01
N PHE A 177 7.99 -1.67 3.22
CA PHE A 177 7.83 -1.37 1.81
C PHE A 177 6.42 -0.86 1.56
N LEU A 178 6.26 0.01 0.56
CA LEU A 178 4.96 0.56 0.18
C LEU A 178 4.65 0.19 -1.26
N CYS A 179 3.40 -0.08 -1.57
CA CYS A 179 2.93 -0.32 -2.91
C CYS A 179 1.57 0.37 -3.07
N GLY A 180 1.38 1.12 -4.14
CA GLY A 180 0.14 1.82 -4.40
C GLY A 180 -0.17 1.83 -5.88
N HIS A 181 -1.45 1.78 -6.22
CA HIS A 181 -1.94 1.86 -7.59
C HIS A 181 -2.89 3.05 -7.75
N SER A 182 -2.72 3.86 -8.79
CA SER A 182 -3.62 4.98 -9.10
C SER A 182 -3.73 5.96 -7.92
N ALA A 183 -4.94 6.22 -7.42
CA ALA A 183 -5.16 6.97 -6.17
C ALA A 183 -4.37 6.43 -4.96
N GLY A 184 -4.08 5.14 -4.92
CA GLY A 184 -3.23 4.54 -3.88
C GLY A 184 -1.74 4.88 -4.05
N ALA A 185 -1.27 5.05 -5.28
CA ALA A 185 0.10 5.52 -5.54
C ALA A 185 0.27 6.98 -5.09
N HIS A 186 -0.76 7.81 -5.29
CA HIS A 186 -0.86 9.14 -4.68
C HIS A 186 -0.70 9.06 -3.14
N LEU A 187 -1.49 8.21 -2.48
CA LEU A 187 -1.45 8.06 -1.03
C LEU A 187 -0.09 7.53 -0.53
N VAL A 188 0.55 6.62 -1.28
CA VAL A 188 1.93 6.18 -0.97
C VAL A 188 2.91 7.35 -1.04
N ALA A 189 2.81 8.21 -2.06
CA ALA A 189 3.65 9.39 -2.17
C ALA A 189 3.43 10.36 -0.99
N MET A 190 2.18 10.54 -0.55
CA MET A 190 1.86 11.34 0.64
C MET A 190 2.43 10.75 1.93
N VAL A 191 2.47 9.42 2.05
CA VAL A 191 3.13 8.70 3.15
C VAL A 191 4.64 8.95 3.10
N LEU A 192 5.27 8.84 1.92
CA LEU A 192 6.70 9.08 1.74
C LEU A 192 7.11 10.52 2.05
N SER A 193 6.23 11.50 1.85
CA SER A 193 6.45 12.93 2.17
C SER A 193 6.07 13.31 3.62
N THR A 194 5.84 12.34 4.51
CA THR A 194 5.37 12.62 5.87
C THR A 194 6.53 12.96 6.81
N ASP A 195 6.38 14.06 7.56
CA ASP A 195 7.22 14.34 8.73
C ASP A 195 6.85 13.39 9.87
N TRP A 196 7.55 12.26 9.94
CA TRP A 196 7.30 11.21 10.93
C TRP A 196 7.62 11.62 12.37
N SER A 197 8.36 12.71 12.59
CA SER A 197 8.62 13.22 13.94
C SER A 197 7.32 13.63 14.66
N GLN A 198 6.31 14.09 13.91
CA GLN A 198 4.97 14.42 14.42
C GLN A 198 4.21 13.20 14.94
N TYR A 199 4.58 12.01 14.48
CA TYR A 199 3.97 10.74 14.89
C TYR A 199 4.81 9.98 15.92
N SER A 200 5.93 10.56 16.38
CA SER A 200 6.86 9.92 17.33
C SER A 200 7.37 8.55 16.88
N ILE A 201 7.50 8.33 15.57
CA ILE A 201 8.05 7.13 14.96
C ILE A 201 9.08 7.49 13.88
N ALA A 202 9.91 6.52 13.50
CA ALA A 202 10.81 6.63 12.36
C ALA A 202 10.68 5.33 11.54
N PRO A 203 9.67 5.23 10.65
CA PRO A 203 9.44 4.01 9.89
C PRO A 203 10.62 3.75 8.96
N GLN A 204 11.16 2.53 8.99
CA GLN A 204 12.24 2.12 8.09
C GLN A 204 11.68 1.79 6.70
N ILE A 205 11.19 2.80 5.99
CA ILE A 205 10.69 2.67 4.62
C ILE A 205 11.90 2.46 3.69
N LYS A 206 12.08 1.22 3.23
CA LYS A 206 13.23 0.83 2.39
C LYS A 206 12.92 0.90 0.90
N GLY A 207 11.65 0.83 0.52
CA GLY A 207 11.28 0.94 -0.88
C GLY A 207 9.79 1.18 -1.12
N ALA A 208 9.47 1.77 -2.27
CA ALA A 208 8.11 2.12 -2.65
C ALA A 208 7.84 1.88 -4.13
N PHE A 209 6.68 1.29 -4.44
CA PHE A 209 6.14 1.12 -5.78
C PHE A 209 4.94 2.04 -5.97
N LEU A 210 5.07 3.00 -6.89
CA LEU A 210 4.03 3.94 -7.26
C LEU A 210 3.60 3.62 -8.69
N ILE A 211 2.43 2.99 -8.83
CA ILE A 211 1.99 2.37 -10.08
C ILE A 211 0.85 3.22 -10.65
N SER A 212 1.07 3.83 -11.83
CA SER A 212 0.09 4.64 -12.56
C SER A 212 -0.58 5.71 -11.67
N GLY A 213 0.21 6.44 -10.88
CA GLY A 213 -0.28 7.38 -9.87
C GLY A 213 -0.64 8.78 -10.39
N ILE A 214 -1.24 9.56 -9.48
CA ILE A 214 -1.58 10.98 -9.67
C ILE A 214 -0.76 11.77 -8.65
N TYR A 215 0.04 12.74 -9.07
CA TYR A 215 1.00 13.43 -8.19
C TYR A 215 0.78 14.95 -8.14
N ASP A 216 0.02 15.49 -9.09
CA ASP A 216 -0.56 16.83 -9.08
C ASP A 216 -2.09 16.71 -9.13
N LEU A 217 -2.77 17.20 -8.08
CA LEU A 217 -4.21 17.12 -7.95
C LEU A 217 -4.93 18.34 -8.54
N LEU A 218 -4.24 19.43 -8.88
CA LEU A 218 -4.88 20.62 -9.43
C LEU A 218 -5.72 20.33 -10.70
N PRO A 219 -5.26 19.51 -11.66
CA PRO A 219 -6.08 19.16 -12.82
C PRO A 219 -7.37 18.42 -12.46
N VAL A 220 -7.38 17.67 -11.34
CA VAL A 220 -8.55 16.88 -10.90
C VAL A 220 -9.73 17.78 -10.54
N LEU A 221 -9.47 19.00 -10.06
CA LEU A 221 -10.50 19.98 -9.68
C LEU A 221 -11.50 20.28 -10.80
N SER A 222 -11.04 20.20 -12.06
CA SER A 222 -11.85 20.50 -13.24
C SER A 222 -12.53 19.27 -13.85
N THR A 223 -12.54 18.15 -13.13
CA THR A 223 -13.08 16.86 -13.60
C THR A 223 -14.21 16.37 -12.70
N TYR A 224 -15.02 15.45 -13.23
CA TYR A 224 -16.11 14.81 -12.49
C TYR A 224 -15.62 14.06 -11.23
N VAL A 225 -14.34 13.69 -11.17
CA VAL A 225 -13.72 13.03 -10.02
C VAL A 225 -13.80 13.92 -8.76
N ASN A 226 -13.81 15.25 -8.93
CA ASN A 226 -13.89 16.16 -7.79
C ASN A 226 -15.32 16.35 -7.24
N GLU A 227 -16.37 15.90 -7.93
CA GLU A 227 -17.76 16.05 -7.47
C GLU A 227 -18.01 15.44 -6.08
N PRO A 228 -17.60 14.19 -5.78
CA PRO A 228 -17.72 13.64 -4.43
C PRO A 228 -16.59 14.07 -3.48
N LEU A 229 -15.40 14.39 -4.00
CA LEU A 229 -14.24 14.78 -3.17
C LEU A 229 -14.36 16.21 -2.63
N LYS A 230 -14.99 17.10 -3.40
CA LYS A 230 -15.19 18.53 -3.10
C LYS A 230 -13.90 19.22 -2.66
N MET A 231 -12.78 18.88 -3.30
CA MET A 231 -11.50 19.54 -3.01
C MET A 231 -11.60 21.00 -3.43
N THR A 232 -11.08 21.87 -2.56
CA THR A 232 -10.70 23.23 -2.94
C THR A 232 -9.30 23.21 -3.57
N GLU A 233 -8.90 24.33 -4.16
CA GLU A 233 -7.53 24.50 -4.66
C GLU A 233 -6.50 24.27 -3.56
N GLU A 234 -6.72 24.83 -2.36
CA GLU A 234 -5.82 24.66 -1.22
C GLU A 234 -5.74 23.21 -0.72
N VAL A 235 -6.81 22.42 -0.88
CA VAL A 235 -6.80 20.97 -0.57
C VAL A 235 -5.99 20.23 -1.62
N ALA A 236 -6.17 20.54 -2.90
CA ALA A 236 -5.45 19.91 -3.99
C ALA A 236 -3.95 20.21 -3.93
N GLU A 237 -3.55 21.46 -3.70
CA GLU A 237 -2.15 21.86 -3.61
C GLU A 237 -1.42 21.14 -2.46
N ARG A 238 -1.98 21.18 -1.24
CA ARG A 238 -1.33 20.55 -0.08
C ARG A 238 -1.28 19.03 -0.17
N ASN A 239 -2.17 18.43 -0.94
CA ASN A 239 -2.20 16.99 -1.18
C ASN A 239 -1.65 16.61 -2.56
N SER A 240 -0.85 17.48 -3.20
CA SER A 240 -0.14 17.15 -4.44
C SER A 240 1.31 16.73 -4.13
N PRO A 241 1.65 15.42 -4.22
CA PRO A 241 3.02 14.96 -3.98
C PRO A 241 4.11 15.67 -4.79
N SER A 242 3.77 16.18 -5.98
CA SER A 242 4.69 16.97 -6.83
C SER A 242 5.20 18.23 -6.14
N GLN A 243 4.43 18.79 -5.21
CA GLN A 243 4.80 19.96 -4.39
C GLN A 243 5.57 19.57 -3.12
N LEU A 244 5.69 18.27 -2.82
CA LEU A 244 6.21 17.75 -1.55
C LEU A 244 7.52 16.95 -1.70
N VAL A 245 8.22 17.12 -2.83
CA VAL A 245 9.49 16.45 -3.10
C VAL A 245 10.58 16.78 -2.08
N PRO A 246 10.75 18.04 -1.61
CA PRO A 246 11.69 18.35 -0.53
C PRO A 246 11.38 17.58 0.77
N GLN A 247 10.11 17.51 1.16
CA GLN A 247 9.66 16.79 2.36
C GLN A 247 9.89 15.29 2.23
N LEU A 248 9.67 14.71 1.04
CA LEU A 248 10.00 13.32 0.74
C LEU A 248 11.49 13.07 0.90
N LYS A 249 12.34 13.99 0.39
CA LYS A 249 13.79 13.89 0.54
C LYS A 249 14.24 13.92 1.98
N GLU A 250 13.62 14.74 2.83
CA GLU A 250 13.97 14.79 4.25
C GLU A 250 13.52 13.55 5.01
N SER A 251 12.32 13.04 4.73
CA SER A 251 11.70 11.95 5.49
C SER A 251 12.06 10.55 4.99
N SER A 252 12.36 10.38 3.70
CA SER A 252 12.49 9.08 3.02
C SER A 252 13.70 8.99 2.09
N ALA A 253 14.80 9.72 2.38
CA ALA A 253 16.02 9.77 1.54
C ALA A 253 16.61 8.40 1.17
N ALA A 254 16.49 7.41 2.07
CA ALA A 254 17.05 6.07 1.91
C ALA A 254 16.11 5.09 1.20
N CYS A 255 14.90 5.52 0.83
CA CYS A 255 13.91 4.70 0.15
C CYS A 255 14.25 4.52 -1.33
N ASP A 256 14.25 3.28 -1.80
CA ASP A 256 14.33 2.96 -3.23
C ASP A 256 12.95 3.10 -3.87
N ILE A 257 12.78 4.06 -4.78
CA ILE A 257 11.49 4.38 -5.38
C ILE A 257 11.39 3.79 -6.79
N VAL A 258 10.29 3.11 -7.08
CA VAL A 258 9.92 2.67 -8.44
C VAL A 258 8.64 3.39 -8.83
N ILE A 259 8.70 4.17 -9.91
CA ILE A 259 7.53 4.69 -10.60
C ILE A 259 7.27 3.79 -11.80
N ALA A 260 6.14 3.09 -11.79
CA ALA A 260 5.71 2.25 -12.90
C ALA A 260 4.48 2.86 -13.56
N VAL A 261 4.41 2.80 -14.88
CA VAL A 261 3.23 3.24 -15.64
C VAL A 261 2.92 2.24 -16.74
N ALA A 262 1.63 2.05 -17.03
CA ALA A 262 1.22 1.16 -18.09
C ALA A 262 1.53 1.77 -19.47
N GLN A 263 1.96 0.93 -20.42
CA GLN A 263 2.21 1.37 -21.80
C GLN A 263 0.97 2.04 -22.42
N ASN A 264 -0.21 1.47 -22.16
CA ASN A 264 -1.48 1.94 -22.70
C ASN A 264 -2.30 2.72 -21.66
N ASP A 265 -1.64 3.36 -20.69
CA ASP A 265 -2.29 4.31 -19.80
C ASP A 265 -2.67 5.59 -20.54
N SER A 266 -3.53 6.40 -19.92
CA SER A 266 -3.91 7.70 -20.49
C SER A 266 -2.69 8.63 -20.62
N PRO A 267 -2.68 9.57 -21.57
CA PRO A 267 -1.61 10.56 -21.67
C PRO A 267 -1.38 11.32 -20.36
N ASP A 268 -2.43 11.59 -19.58
CA ASP A 268 -2.33 12.31 -18.31
C ASP A 268 -1.64 11.47 -17.21
N PHE A 269 -1.97 10.17 -17.09
CA PHE A 269 -1.29 9.28 -16.13
C PHE A 269 0.18 9.07 -16.48
N ARG A 270 0.48 8.96 -17.79
CA ARG A 270 1.87 8.90 -18.28
C ARG A 270 2.62 10.18 -17.97
N LYS A 271 2.04 11.33 -18.29
CA LYS A 271 2.64 12.65 -18.02
C LYS A 271 2.90 12.87 -16.53
N GLN A 272 1.90 12.59 -15.67
CA GLN A 272 2.03 12.67 -14.21
C GLN A 272 3.20 11.80 -13.71
N SER A 273 3.29 10.55 -14.19
CA SER A 273 4.34 9.62 -13.80
C SER A 273 5.73 10.06 -14.26
N GLU A 274 5.86 10.52 -15.50
CA GLU A 274 7.12 11.02 -16.06
C GLU A 274 7.58 12.31 -15.36
N ASP A 275 6.67 13.24 -15.09
CA ASP A 275 6.99 14.51 -14.44
C ASP A 275 7.40 14.29 -12.98
N TYR A 276 6.68 13.44 -12.26
CA TYR A 276 7.04 13.11 -10.88
C TYR A 276 8.38 12.35 -10.83
N PHE A 277 8.62 11.41 -11.74
CA PHE A 277 9.92 10.75 -11.87
C PHE A 277 11.07 11.75 -12.03
N LYS A 278 10.95 12.70 -12.96
CA LYS A 278 11.97 13.75 -13.19
C LYS A 278 12.16 14.64 -11.97
N ALA A 279 11.08 14.96 -11.25
CA ALA A 279 11.16 15.77 -10.03
C ALA A 279 11.91 15.04 -8.91
N LEU A 280 11.67 13.74 -8.72
CA LEU A 280 12.39 12.93 -7.75
C LEU A 280 13.86 12.74 -8.14
N GLU A 281 14.12 12.41 -9.41
CA GLU A 281 15.47 12.21 -9.95
C GLU A 281 16.32 13.48 -9.83
N SER A 282 15.77 14.63 -10.24
CA SER A 282 16.48 15.92 -10.13
C SER A 282 16.74 16.35 -8.68
N SER A 283 15.96 15.84 -7.72
CA SER A 283 16.18 16.06 -6.28
C SER A 283 17.23 15.14 -5.67
N GLY A 284 17.80 14.21 -6.46
CA GLY A 284 18.84 13.26 -6.05
C GLY A 284 18.34 12.03 -5.31
N LEU A 285 17.04 11.72 -5.41
CA LEU A 285 16.45 10.51 -4.84
C LEU A 285 16.76 9.30 -5.71
N LYS A 286 16.88 8.13 -5.08
CA LYS A 286 17.06 6.87 -5.80
C LYS A 286 15.72 6.40 -6.37
N VAL A 287 15.45 6.78 -7.62
CA VAL A 287 14.21 6.47 -8.33
C VAL A 287 14.49 5.71 -9.63
N THR A 288 13.61 4.77 -9.98
CA THR A 288 13.62 4.04 -11.25
C THR A 288 12.27 4.18 -11.94
N PHE A 289 12.28 4.45 -13.25
CA PHE A 289 11.08 4.47 -14.07
C PHE A 289 10.86 3.12 -14.76
N GLN A 290 9.61 2.64 -14.80
CA GLN A 290 9.20 1.41 -15.47
C GLN A 290 8.02 1.68 -16.40
N ASP A 291 8.26 1.70 -17.70
CA ASP A 291 7.20 1.69 -18.72
C ASP A 291 6.83 0.23 -19.02
N VAL A 292 5.64 -0.19 -18.59
CA VAL A 292 5.29 -1.61 -18.53
C VAL A 292 4.57 -2.04 -19.81
N PRO A 293 5.21 -2.85 -20.67
CA PRO A 293 4.66 -3.20 -21.97
C PRO A 293 3.40 -4.06 -21.85
N ASN A 294 2.51 -3.95 -22.83
CA ASN A 294 1.31 -4.78 -22.93
C ASN A 294 0.43 -4.76 -21.66
N THR A 295 0.35 -3.59 -21.02
CA THR A 295 -0.54 -3.32 -19.91
C THR A 295 -1.36 -2.07 -20.19
N ASP A 296 -2.54 -2.04 -19.61
CA ASP A 296 -3.39 -0.86 -19.44
C ASP A 296 -3.43 -0.48 -17.95
N HIS A 297 -4.14 0.60 -17.61
CA HIS A 297 -4.23 1.11 -16.24
C HIS A 297 -4.68 0.05 -15.21
N PHE A 298 -5.44 -0.96 -15.64
CA PHE A 298 -6.01 -2.00 -14.77
C PHE A 298 -5.13 -3.25 -14.72
N SER A 299 -4.75 -3.77 -15.88
CA SER A 299 -3.98 -5.01 -16.03
C SER A 299 -2.55 -4.90 -15.50
N ILE A 300 -1.98 -3.69 -15.38
CA ILE A 300 -0.67 -3.49 -14.75
C ILE A 300 -0.63 -3.99 -13.31
N ILE A 301 -1.73 -3.84 -12.57
CA ILE A 301 -1.83 -4.25 -11.17
C ILE A 301 -2.45 -5.65 -11.02
N GLU A 302 -3.39 -6.04 -11.88
CA GLU A 302 -4.01 -7.39 -11.86
C GLU A 302 -2.97 -8.51 -11.92
N LYS A 303 -1.90 -8.32 -12.70
CA LYS A 303 -0.83 -9.30 -12.90
C LYS A 303 0.06 -9.54 -11.68
N PHE A 304 -0.07 -8.77 -10.60
CA PHE A 304 0.68 -9.04 -9.35
C PHE A 304 0.28 -10.34 -8.66
N VAL A 305 -0.81 -10.99 -9.10
CA VAL A 305 -1.14 -12.37 -8.69
C VAL A 305 -0.14 -13.40 -9.23
N GLU A 306 0.56 -13.06 -10.31
CA GLU A 306 1.54 -13.92 -10.99
C GLU A 306 2.92 -13.72 -10.37
N GLY A 307 3.54 -14.83 -9.94
CA GLY A 307 4.85 -14.79 -9.31
C GLY A 307 5.96 -14.35 -10.26
N ASP A 308 5.90 -14.75 -11.53
CA ASP A 308 6.88 -14.48 -12.58
C ASP A 308 6.66 -13.15 -13.33
N TYR A 309 5.57 -12.43 -13.03
CA TYR A 309 5.35 -11.10 -13.56
C TYR A 309 6.48 -10.13 -13.16
N HIS A 310 6.94 -9.33 -14.12
CA HIS A 310 8.10 -8.45 -13.98
C HIS A 310 8.03 -7.54 -12.76
N LEU A 311 6.89 -6.88 -12.51
CA LEU A 311 6.76 -6.01 -11.33
C LEU A 311 6.70 -6.79 -10.01
N THR A 312 6.09 -7.99 -9.99
CA THR A 312 6.13 -8.88 -8.82
C THR A 312 7.57 -9.27 -8.48
N GLN A 313 8.34 -9.67 -9.49
CA GLN A 313 9.76 -10.01 -9.35
C GLN A 313 10.60 -8.82 -8.89
N LEU A 314 10.35 -7.63 -9.44
CA LEU A 314 11.03 -6.41 -9.03
C LEU A 314 10.72 -6.05 -7.57
N LEU A 315 9.47 -6.18 -7.14
CA LEU A 315 9.04 -5.94 -5.77
C LEU A 315 9.70 -6.94 -4.80
N LEU A 316 9.68 -8.24 -5.14
CA LEU A 316 10.39 -9.26 -4.38
C LEU A 316 11.88 -8.97 -4.26
N LYS A 317 12.54 -8.63 -5.38
CA LYS A 317 13.97 -8.29 -5.41
C LYS A 317 14.29 -7.10 -4.52
N MET A 318 13.45 -6.07 -4.53
CA MET A 318 13.58 -4.90 -3.65
C MET A 318 13.54 -5.29 -2.17
N MET A 319 12.75 -6.31 -1.83
CA MET A 319 12.65 -6.89 -0.48
C MET A 319 13.73 -7.94 -0.17
N GLY A 320 14.71 -8.13 -1.07
CA GLY A 320 15.77 -9.15 -0.91
C GLY A 320 15.27 -10.58 -1.04
N LYS A 321 14.15 -10.79 -1.76
CA LYS A 321 13.57 -12.11 -2.05
C LYS A 321 13.74 -12.42 -3.53
N SER A 322 14.26 -13.61 -3.85
CA SER A 322 14.39 -14.16 -5.20
C SER A 322 13.75 -15.54 -5.29
#